data_AF-A0A956TW26-F1
#
_entry.id   AF-A0A956TW26-F1
#
_cell.length_a   1.000
_cell.length_b   1.000
_cell.length_c   1.000
_cell.angle_alpha   90.00
_cell.angle_beta   90.00
_cell.angle_gamma   90.00
#
_symmetry.space_group_name_H-M   'P 1'
#
loop_
_entity.id
_entity.type
_entity.pdbx_description
1 polymer ?
#
loop_
_entity_poly.entity_id
_entity_poly.type
_entity_poly.pdbx_seq_one_letter_code
_entity_poly.pdbx_strand_id
1 'polypeptide(L)'
;MSCSLAALPVFLEIYWLVIKGYATPEGTARYAQRAVETKKLPPEHFRLTATGHTLSSLGMGSYLGEPDDEDSEMMESAVRRSVTSGAVNVLDTAINYRYQASEVTIGRALADLIAQGALQRDEVFVASKNGFLTPDYRVNQPVKQYMEATYLQSGVVDPKDVVGGMHCISPSFLADQLQRSLDNLGLETLDL
;
A
#
# COMPACT_ATOMS: atom_id res chain seq x y z
N MET A 1 15.97 -43.48 -17.57
CA MET A 1 16.30 -42.23 -16.85
C MET A 1 15.30 -41.18 -17.29
N SER A 2 14.17 -41.10 -16.60
CA SER A 2 13.13 -40.11 -16.87
C SER A 2 13.47 -38.84 -16.12
N CYS A 3 13.82 -37.79 -16.85
CA CYS A 3 14.06 -36.47 -16.29
C CYS A 3 12.71 -35.90 -15.85
N SER A 4 12.50 -35.79 -14.53
CA SER A 4 11.38 -35.09 -13.94
C SER A 4 11.52 -33.60 -14.24
N LEU A 5 10.62 -33.04 -15.04
CA LEU A 5 10.44 -31.59 -15.12
C LEU A 5 9.87 -31.14 -13.78
N ALA A 6 10.72 -30.54 -12.95
CA ALA A 6 10.27 -29.78 -11.80
C ALA A 6 9.33 -28.67 -12.30
N ALA A 7 8.08 -28.70 -11.82
CA ALA A 7 7.12 -27.64 -12.06
C ALA A 7 7.67 -26.34 -11.46
N LEU A 8 8.08 -25.41 -12.33
CA LEU A 8 8.34 -24.03 -11.94
C LEU A 8 7.02 -23.44 -11.41
N PRO A 9 7.01 -22.77 -10.26
CA PRO A 9 5.81 -22.09 -9.79
C PRO A 9 5.42 -21.03 -10.83
N VAL A 10 4.21 -21.15 -11.35
CA VAL A 10 3.58 -20.13 -12.18
C VAL A 10 3.32 -18.93 -11.27
N PHE A 11 4.32 -18.06 -11.12
CA PHE A 11 4.07 -16.69 -10.70
C PHE A 11 3.27 -16.05 -11.84
N LEU A 12 1.98 -15.82 -11.62
CA LEU A 12 1.28 -14.78 -12.37
C LEU A 12 1.96 -13.46 -12.00
N GLU A 13 3.02 -13.11 -12.74
CA GLU A 13 3.56 -11.76 -12.77
C GLU A 13 2.48 -10.86 -13.39
N ILE A 14 1.57 -10.37 -12.54
CA ILE A 14 0.80 -9.17 -12.88
C ILE A 14 1.83 -8.05 -12.88
N TYR A 15 2.42 -7.78 -14.04
CA TYR A 15 3.22 -6.58 -14.26
C TYR A 15 2.28 -5.37 -14.14
N TRP A 16 2.08 -4.89 -12.92
CA TRP A 16 1.52 -3.57 -12.70
C TRP A 16 2.50 -2.56 -13.30
N LEU A 17 2.01 -1.71 -14.18
CA LEU A 17 2.78 -0.54 -14.59
C LEU A 17 2.97 0.32 -13.35
N VAL A 18 4.21 0.52 -12.90
CA VAL A 18 4.51 1.31 -11.71
C VAL A 18 3.89 2.70 -11.86
N ILE A 19 3.01 3.06 -10.93
CA ILE A 19 2.35 4.36 -10.89
C ILE A 19 3.40 5.39 -10.45
N LYS A 20 3.74 6.28 -11.39
CA LYS A 20 4.77 7.30 -11.22
C LYS A 20 4.26 8.51 -10.44
N GLY A 21 5.19 9.15 -9.72
CA GLY A 21 4.94 10.38 -8.97
C GLY A 21 4.41 10.20 -7.55
N TYR A 22 4.16 11.34 -6.92
CA TYR A 22 3.80 11.52 -5.51
C TYR A 22 2.72 12.60 -5.39
N ALA A 23 2.07 12.71 -4.23
CA ALA A 23 1.12 13.77 -3.91
C ALA A 23 1.80 15.14 -4.07
N THR A 24 1.15 16.09 -4.74
CA THR A 24 1.68 17.46 -4.86
C THR A 24 0.74 18.48 -4.21
N PRO A 25 1.24 19.64 -3.78
CA PRO A 25 0.39 20.78 -3.39
C PRO A 25 -0.67 21.10 -4.44
N GLU A 26 -0.28 21.14 -5.71
CA GLU A 26 -1.17 21.44 -6.83
C GLU A 26 -2.21 20.35 -7.05
N GLY A 27 -1.79 19.07 -7.05
CA GLY A 27 -2.68 17.94 -7.26
C GLY A 27 -3.71 17.78 -6.15
N THR A 28 -3.26 17.82 -4.90
CA THR A 28 -4.16 17.74 -3.74
C THR A 28 -5.12 18.93 -3.65
N ALA A 29 -4.69 20.14 -4.05
CA ALA A 29 -5.58 21.29 -4.16
C ALA A 29 -6.63 21.14 -5.29
N ARG A 30 -6.25 20.61 -6.47
CA ARG A 30 -7.19 20.31 -7.56
C ARG A 30 -8.24 19.29 -7.12
N TYR A 31 -7.85 18.26 -6.38
CA TYR A 31 -8.79 17.27 -5.83
C TYR A 31 -9.82 17.93 -4.91
N ALA A 32 -9.35 18.74 -3.95
CA ALA A 32 -10.21 19.46 -3.02
C ALA A 32 -11.17 20.45 -3.72
N GLN A 33 -10.65 21.23 -4.67
CA GLN A 33 -11.45 22.16 -5.47
C GLN A 33 -12.56 21.41 -6.24
N ARG A 34 -12.21 20.31 -6.92
CA ARG A 34 -13.18 19.48 -7.64
C ARG A 34 -14.25 18.94 -6.70
N ALA A 35 -13.89 18.51 -5.49
CA ALA A 35 -14.83 18.01 -4.49
C ALA A 35 -15.81 19.11 -4.01
N VAL A 36 -15.32 20.32 -3.74
CA VAL A 36 -16.17 21.46 -3.34
C VAL A 36 -17.11 21.87 -4.48
N GLU A 37 -16.58 22.04 -5.69
CA GLU A 37 -17.35 22.58 -6.81
C GLU A 37 -18.38 21.58 -7.36
N THR A 38 -17.98 20.32 -7.51
CA THR A 38 -18.79 19.30 -8.20
C THR A 38 -19.55 18.39 -7.25
N LYS A 39 -18.97 18.07 -6.08
CA LYS A 39 -19.59 17.18 -5.08
C LYS A 39 -20.25 17.94 -3.94
N LYS A 40 -20.11 19.27 -3.91
CA LYS A 40 -20.71 20.17 -2.90
C LYS A 40 -20.26 19.83 -1.48
N LEU A 41 -19.04 19.31 -1.32
CA LEU A 41 -18.46 19.14 0.01
C LEU A 41 -18.12 20.51 0.63
N PRO A 42 -18.23 20.65 1.96
CA PRO A 42 -17.84 21.87 2.63
C PRO A 42 -16.33 22.13 2.48
N PRO A 43 -15.88 23.35 2.12
CA PRO A 43 -14.45 23.65 1.97
C PRO A 43 -13.59 23.35 3.20
N GLU A 44 -14.16 23.51 4.40
CA GLU A 44 -13.53 23.23 5.69
C GLU A 44 -13.22 21.75 5.92
N HIS A 45 -13.76 20.86 5.08
CA HIS A 45 -13.39 19.46 5.05
C HIS A 45 -11.93 19.26 4.65
N PHE A 46 -11.32 20.23 3.97
CA PHE A 46 -9.93 20.15 3.53
C PHE A 46 -9.04 21.12 4.32
N ARG A 47 -7.83 20.66 4.67
CA ARG A 47 -6.86 21.41 5.47
C ARG A 47 -5.53 21.51 4.75
N LEU A 48 -4.95 22.70 4.74
CA LEU A 48 -3.60 22.94 4.26
C LEU A 48 -2.60 22.43 5.30
N THR A 49 -1.71 21.53 4.90
CA THR A 49 -0.64 21.01 5.76
C THR A 49 0.57 21.94 5.77
N ALA A 50 1.48 21.73 6.72
CA ALA A 50 2.75 22.46 6.76
C ALA A 50 3.64 22.22 5.53
N THR A 51 3.42 21.14 4.79
CA THR A 51 4.12 20.80 3.55
C THR A 51 3.40 21.31 2.29
N GLY A 52 2.33 22.10 2.43
CA GLY A 52 1.59 22.71 1.33
C GLY A 52 0.51 21.83 0.69
N HIS A 53 0.29 20.61 1.18
CA HIS A 53 -0.74 19.73 0.65
C HIS A 53 -2.13 20.12 1.17
N THR A 54 -3.16 19.98 0.35
CA THR A 54 -4.55 20.18 0.76
C THR A 54 -5.22 18.83 0.98
N LEU A 55 -5.27 18.38 2.24
CA LEU A 55 -5.71 17.03 2.59
C LEU A 55 -7.09 17.03 3.23
N SER A 56 -7.86 15.98 2.98
CA SER A 56 -9.14 15.76 3.63
C SER A 56 -8.99 15.61 5.14
N SER A 57 -9.98 16.08 5.88
CA SER A 57 -10.02 16.02 7.35
C SER A 57 -10.21 14.59 7.87
N LEU A 58 -10.58 13.67 6.98
CA LEU A 58 -10.68 12.23 7.18
C LEU A 58 -9.68 11.52 6.26
N GLY A 59 -9.09 10.44 6.77
CA GLY A 59 -8.32 9.48 5.98
C GLY A 59 -8.98 8.10 6.00
N MET A 60 -8.59 7.25 5.06
CA MET A 60 -9.00 5.85 5.02
C MET A 60 -7.87 4.95 5.51
N GLY A 61 -8.07 4.29 6.66
CA GLY A 61 -7.18 3.24 7.15
C GLY A 61 -7.52 1.86 6.59
N SER A 62 -6.54 0.95 6.61
CA SER A 62 -6.64 -0.37 5.97
C SER A 62 -6.18 -1.55 6.86
N TYR A 63 -6.29 -1.41 8.19
CA TYR A 63 -5.73 -2.38 9.14
C TYR A 63 -6.47 -3.72 9.21
N LEU A 64 -7.80 -3.70 9.26
CA LEU A 64 -8.62 -4.86 9.62
C LEU A 64 -9.16 -5.62 8.40
N GLY A 65 -9.50 -6.88 8.63
CA GLY A 65 -10.02 -7.84 7.66
C GLY A 65 -9.17 -9.11 7.60
N GLU A 66 -9.72 -10.18 7.05
CA GLU A 66 -8.99 -11.39 6.72
C GLU A 66 -8.20 -11.18 5.41
N PRO A 67 -7.04 -11.83 5.23
CA PRO A 67 -6.22 -11.72 4.02
C PRO A 67 -6.76 -12.60 2.88
N ASP A 68 -8.07 -12.57 2.64
CA ASP A 68 -8.76 -13.33 1.59
C ASP A 68 -9.32 -12.42 0.50
N ASP A 69 -9.88 -13.05 -0.55
CA ASP A 69 -10.41 -12.34 -1.71
C ASP A 69 -11.67 -11.52 -1.36
N GLU A 70 -12.53 -12.01 -0.47
CA GLU A 70 -13.79 -11.34 -0.11
C GLU A 70 -13.53 -10.00 0.58
N ASP A 71 -12.70 -9.99 1.63
CA ASP A 71 -12.33 -8.75 2.31
C ASP A 71 -11.47 -7.84 1.43
N SER A 72 -10.70 -8.41 0.50
CA SER A 72 -9.93 -7.64 -0.47
C SER A 72 -10.84 -6.89 -1.45
N GLU A 73 -11.86 -7.54 -1.99
CA GLU A 73 -12.85 -6.91 -2.88
C GLU A 73 -13.64 -5.81 -2.17
N MET A 74 -14.02 -6.03 -0.90
CA MET A 74 -14.70 -5.04 -0.09
C MET A 74 -13.82 -3.81 0.17
N MET A 75 -12.55 -4.02 0.54
CA MET A 75 -11.60 -2.94 0.77
C MET A 75 -11.29 -2.17 -0.51
N GLU A 76 -11.09 -2.85 -1.64
CA GLU A 76 -10.85 -2.22 -2.95
C GLU A 76 -12.03 -1.33 -3.34
N SER A 77 -13.25 -1.83 -3.13
CA SER A 77 -14.49 -1.07 -3.33
C SER A 77 -14.61 0.12 -2.39
N ALA A 78 -14.16 -0.01 -1.14
CA ALA A 78 -14.14 1.08 -0.17
C ALA A 78 -13.13 2.17 -0.56
N VAL A 79 -11.93 1.81 -1.05
CA VAL A 79 -10.93 2.76 -1.56
C VAL A 79 -11.50 3.52 -2.75
N ARG A 80 -12.05 2.80 -3.74
CA ARG A 80 -12.67 3.42 -4.92
C ARG A 80 -13.77 4.38 -4.56
N ARG A 81 -14.71 3.99 -3.69
CA ARG A 81 -15.81 4.87 -3.26
C ARG A 81 -15.32 6.07 -2.48
N SER A 82 -14.39 5.88 -1.55
CA SER A 82 -13.85 6.97 -0.73
C SER A 82 -13.17 8.03 -1.59
N VAL A 83 -12.29 7.61 -2.51
CA VAL A 83 -11.56 8.53 -3.40
C VAL A 83 -12.48 9.18 -4.44
N THR A 84 -13.39 8.43 -5.09
CA THR A 84 -14.26 9.00 -6.13
C THR A 84 -15.43 9.84 -5.59
N SER A 85 -15.79 9.67 -4.31
CA SER A 85 -16.74 10.56 -3.63
C SER A 85 -16.23 12.00 -3.53
N GLY A 86 -14.91 12.20 -3.63
CA GLY A 86 -14.27 13.48 -3.36
C GLY A 86 -13.96 13.71 -1.87
N ALA A 87 -14.38 12.82 -0.96
CA ALA A 87 -14.27 13.06 0.48
C ALA A 87 -12.94 12.60 1.09
N VAL A 88 -12.16 11.76 0.41
CA VAL A 88 -10.93 11.20 0.99
C VAL A 88 -9.81 11.21 -0.04
N ASN A 89 -8.75 11.95 0.25
CA ASN A 89 -7.49 11.89 -0.48
C ASN A 89 -6.29 11.48 0.38
N VAL A 90 -6.53 10.91 1.57
CA VAL A 90 -5.49 10.36 2.45
C VAL A 90 -5.75 8.87 2.65
N LEU A 91 -4.80 8.04 2.24
CA LEU A 91 -4.82 6.58 2.38
C LEU A 91 -3.71 6.14 3.33
N ASP A 92 -4.08 5.39 4.36
CA ASP A 92 -3.18 4.91 5.40
C ASP A 92 -3.10 3.38 5.37
N THR A 93 -1.88 2.87 5.30
CA THR A 93 -1.61 1.43 5.29
C THR A 93 -0.31 1.07 6.02
N ALA A 94 0.01 -0.21 6.03
CA ALA A 94 1.27 -0.73 6.51
C ALA A 94 1.51 -2.11 5.91
N ILE A 95 2.77 -2.47 5.70
CA ILE A 95 3.14 -3.77 5.14
C ILE A 95 2.61 -4.95 5.98
N ASN A 96 2.45 -4.78 7.29
CA ASN A 96 1.92 -5.84 8.16
C ASN A 96 0.39 -5.95 8.17
N TYR A 97 -0.33 -5.02 7.56
CA TYR A 97 -1.78 -5.07 7.53
C TYR A 97 -2.23 -6.20 6.59
N ARG A 98 -3.01 -7.13 7.13
CA ARG A 98 -3.52 -8.31 6.41
C ARG A 98 -2.41 -9.08 5.69
N TYR A 99 -1.25 -9.22 6.35
CA TYR A 99 -0.06 -9.89 5.79
C TYR A 99 0.32 -9.40 4.39
N GLN A 100 0.39 -8.07 4.22
CA GLN A 100 0.67 -7.35 2.96
C GLN A 100 -0.52 -7.21 2.00
N ALA A 101 -1.66 -7.87 2.24
CA ALA A 101 -2.80 -7.80 1.34
C ALA A 101 -3.38 -6.39 1.22
N SER A 102 -3.40 -5.61 2.31
CA SER A 102 -3.95 -4.25 2.30
C SER A 102 -3.24 -3.32 1.33
N GLU A 103 -1.90 -3.40 1.25
CA GLU A 103 -1.11 -2.61 0.30
C GLU A 103 -1.44 -3.00 -1.15
N VAL A 104 -1.53 -4.31 -1.43
CA VAL A 104 -1.91 -4.82 -2.74
C VAL A 104 -3.31 -4.34 -3.14
N THR A 105 -4.27 -4.40 -2.23
CA THR A 105 -5.64 -3.94 -2.48
C THR A 105 -5.71 -2.44 -2.77
N ILE A 106 -4.99 -1.61 -2.01
CA ILE A 106 -4.92 -0.17 -2.27
C ILE A 106 -4.28 0.10 -3.64
N GLY A 107 -3.18 -0.59 -3.95
CA GLY A 107 -2.49 -0.46 -5.24
C GLY A 107 -3.39 -0.76 -6.43
N ARG A 108 -4.15 -1.86 -6.37
CA ARG A 108 -5.15 -2.24 -7.38
C ARG A 108 -6.21 -1.18 -7.58
N ALA A 109 -6.80 -0.69 -6.48
CA ALA A 109 -7.82 0.36 -6.55
C ALA A 109 -7.27 1.66 -7.18
N LEU A 110 -6.05 2.07 -6.83
CA LEU A 110 -5.42 3.26 -7.41
C LEU A 110 -5.11 3.09 -8.90
N ALA A 111 -4.56 1.93 -9.29
CA ALA A 111 -4.26 1.61 -10.68
C ALA A 111 -5.53 1.68 -11.55
N ASP A 112 -6.63 1.09 -11.08
CA ASP A 112 -7.92 1.13 -11.77
C ASP A 112 -8.45 2.55 -11.95
N LEU A 113 -8.44 3.35 -10.88
CA LEU A 113 -8.94 4.73 -10.92
C LEU A 113 -8.12 5.60 -11.87
N ILE A 114 -6.79 5.43 -11.89
CA ILE A 114 -5.90 6.15 -12.78
C ILE A 114 -6.09 5.71 -14.23
N ALA A 115 -6.19 4.40 -14.49
CA ALA A 115 -6.45 3.87 -15.82
C ALA A 115 -7.79 4.36 -16.39
N GLN A 116 -8.79 4.58 -15.54
CA GLN A 116 -10.10 5.14 -15.91
C GLN A 116 -10.09 6.67 -16.03
N GLY A 117 -8.99 7.34 -15.71
CA GLY A 117 -8.89 8.81 -15.68
C GLY A 117 -9.70 9.47 -14.56
N ALA A 118 -10.16 8.70 -13.58
CA ALA A 118 -10.94 9.20 -12.44
C ALA A 118 -10.06 9.83 -11.34
N LEU A 119 -8.76 9.56 -11.37
CA LEU A 119 -7.77 10.02 -10.41
C LEU A 119 -6.42 10.27 -11.09
N GLN A 120 -5.64 11.21 -10.58
CA GLN A 120 -4.20 11.31 -10.87
C GLN A 120 -3.40 11.02 -9.60
N ARG A 121 -2.21 10.41 -9.73
CA ARG A 121 -1.37 10.02 -8.57
C ARG A 121 -1.03 11.20 -7.67
N ASP A 122 -0.89 12.39 -8.23
CA ASP A 122 -0.55 13.61 -7.49
C ASP A 122 -1.70 14.19 -6.65
N GLU A 123 -2.91 13.63 -6.77
CA GLU A 123 -4.11 14.06 -6.06
C GLU A 123 -4.32 13.37 -4.70
N VAL A 124 -3.67 12.23 -4.46
CA VAL A 124 -3.83 11.40 -3.26
C VAL A 124 -2.53 11.27 -2.48
N PHE A 125 -2.64 11.33 -1.15
CA PHE A 125 -1.58 11.13 -0.20
C PHE A 125 -1.62 9.69 0.34
N VAL A 126 -0.57 8.92 0.12
CA VAL A 126 -0.45 7.52 0.52
C VAL A 126 0.66 7.37 1.55
N ALA A 127 0.29 6.92 2.75
CA ALA A 127 1.20 6.65 3.84
C ALA A 127 1.31 5.14 4.08
N SER A 128 2.54 4.62 4.20
CA SER A 128 2.77 3.25 4.68
C SER A 128 3.71 3.23 5.90
N LYS A 129 3.76 2.10 6.58
CA LYS A 129 4.55 1.91 7.81
C LYS A 129 5.33 0.63 7.67
N ASN A 130 6.60 0.70 8.07
CA ASN A 130 7.49 -0.46 8.11
C ASN A 130 8.02 -0.67 9.54
N GLY A 131 8.58 -1.85 9.78
CA GLY A 131 9.19 -2.21 11.05
C GLY A 131 8.60 -3.44 11.73
N PHE A 132 7.52 -4.00 11.17
CA PHE A 132 6.99 -5.30 11.58
C PHE A 132 7.54 -6.40 10.67
N LEU A 133 8.01 -7.46 11.29
CA LEU A 133 8.31 -8.73 10.65
C LEU A 133 6.96 -9.40 10.28
N THR A 134 6.61 -9.39 9.00
CA THR A 134 5.31 -9.87 8.51
C THR A 134 5.47 -10.97 7.44
N PRO A 135 4.62 -12.01 7.44
CA PRO A 135 4.53 -12.93 6.31
C PRO A 135 3.90 -12.23 5.09
N ASP A 136 4.00 -12.89 3.94
CA ASP A 136 3.30 -12.51 2.71
C ASP A 136 2.09 -13.43 2.51
N TYR A 137 0.89 -12.88 2.46
CA TYR A 137 -0.35 -13.63 2.28
C TYR A 137 -0.38 -14.49 1.01
N ARG A 138 0.44 -14.14 0.00
CA ARG A 138 0.56 -14.88 -1.27
C ARG A 138 1.38 -16.16 -1.12
N VAL A 139 2.12 -16.32 -0.02
CA VAL A 139 3.03 -17.44 0.20
C VAL A 139 2.38 -18.45 1.14
N ASN A 140 2.01 -19.62 0.59
CA ASN A 140 1.48 -20.72 1.38
C ASN A 140 2.61 -21.50 2.09
N GLN A 141 3.17 -20.89 3.15
CA GLN A 141 4.17 -21.51 4.02
C GLN A 141 3.84 -21.23 5.49
N PRO A 142 4.23 -22.11 6.42
CA PRO A 142 4.16 -21.81 7.85
C PRO A 142 4.93 -20.53 8.17
N VAL A 143 4.30 -19.60 8.90
CA VAL A 143 4.86 -18.26 9.20
C VAL A 143 6.31 -18.34 9.64
N LYS A 144 6.64 -19.22 10.60
CA LYS A 144 8.02 -19.37 11.10
C LYS A 144 9.04 -19.68 9.99
N GLN A 145 8.69 -20.54 9.04
CA GLN A 145 9.57 -20.90 7.92
C GLN A 145 9.75 -19.71 6.97
N TYR A 146 8.66 -18.98 6.68
CA TYR A 146 8.74 -17.75 5.90
C TYR A 146 9.66 -16.72 6.57
N MET A 147 9.51 -16.51 7.87
CA MET A 147 10.32 -15.54 8.61
C MET A 147 11.81 -15.91 8.59
N GLU A 148 12.12 -17.18 8.86
CA GLU A 148 13.49 -17.69 8.86
C GLU A 148 14.13 -17.55 7.47
N ALA A 149 13.46 -17.99 6.41
CA ALA A 149 13.99 -17.96 5.05
C ALA A 149 14.11 -16.52 4.51
N THR A 150 13.05 -15.72 4.66
CA THR A 150 12.92 -14.41 4.01
C THR A 150 13.72 -13.32 4.70
N TYR A 151 13.82 -13.35 6.04
CA TYR A 151 14.44 -12.27 6.79
C TYR A 151 15.78 -12.66 7.42
N LEU A 152 15.90 -13.86 7.99
CA LEU A 152 17.11 -14.24 8.73
C LEU A 152 18.17 -14.87 7.82
N GLN A 153 17.81 -15.91 7.05
CA GLN A 153 18.75 -16.63 6.18
C GLN A 153 19.18 -15.81 4.96
N SER A 154 18.32 -14.92 4.47
CA SER A 154 18.65 -13.96 3.43
C SER A 154 19.65 -12.88 3.88
N GLY A 155 19.83 -12.71 5.20
CA GLY A 155 20.67 -11.66 5.79
C GLY A 155 20.04 -10.27 5.79
N VAL A 156 18.74 -10.14 5.46
CA VAL A 156 18.02 -8.85 5.51
C VAL A 156 17.93 -8.32 6.95
N VAL A 157 17.73 -9.22 7.91
CA VAL A 157 17.61 -8.95 9.35
C VAL A 157 18.70 -9.70 10.10
N ASP A 158 19.45 -8.98 10.94
CA ASP A 158 20.26 -9.61 11.97
C ASP A 158 19.32 -10.02 13.14
N PRO A 159 19.29 -11.30 13.57
CA PRO A 159 18.44 -11.75 14.67
C PRO A 159 18.58 -10.91 15.95
N LYS A 160 19.74 -10.29 16.20
CA LYS A 160 19.95 -9.44 17.39
C LYS A 160 19.17 -8.12 17.33
N ASP A 161 18.79 -7.68 16.14
CA ASP A 161 18.05 -6.44 15.90
C ASP A 161 16.53 -6.67 15.98
N VAL A 162 16.09 -7.90 16.26
CA VAL A 162 14.69 -8.26 16.42
C VAL A 162 14.24 -8.06 17.87
N VAL A 163 13.24 -7.20 18.05
CA VAL A 163 12.63 -6.89 19.35
C VAL A 163 11.25 -7.52 19.42
N GLY A 164 10.94 -8.16 20.56
CA GLY A 164 9.64 -8.79 20.79
C GLY A 164 9.30 -9.94 19.83
N GLY A 165 10.29 -10.44 19.08
CA GLY A 165 10.10 -11.49 18.06
C GLY A 165 9.37 -11.04 16.79
N MET A 166 9.04 -9.74 16.65
CA MET A 166 8.17 -9.25 15.59
C MET A 166 8.49 -7.84 15.09
N HIS A 167 9.46 -7.15 15.67
CA HIS A 167 9.85 -5.80 15.25
C HIS A 167 11.33 -5.71 14.89
N CYS A 168 11.66 -4.93 13.88
CA CYS A 168 13.03 -4.56 13.54
C CYS A 168 13.02 -3.17 12.89
N ILE A 169 14.02 -2.33 13.19
CA ILE A 169 14.17 -0.99 12.62
C ILE A 169 15.59 -0.78 12.06
N SER A 170 16.31 -1.88 11.77
CA SER A 170 17.62 -1.77 11.15
C SER A 170 17.48 -1.12 9.76
N PRO A 171 18.46 -0.31 9.32
CA PRO A 171 18.37 0.34 8.01
C PRO A 171 18.21 -0.66 6.84
N SER A 172 18.85 -1.83 6.90
CA SER A 172 18.72 -2.87 5.87
C SER A 172 17.30 -3.43 5.79
N PHE A 173 16.67 -3.68 6.94
CA PHE A 173 15.31 -4.16 6.99
C PHE A 173 14.32 -3.10 6.52
N LEU A 174 14.44 -1.85 6.98
CA LEU A 174 13.55 -0.78 6.54
C LEU A 174 13.65 -0.52 5.03
N ALA A 175 14.84 -0.64 4.43
CA ALA A 175 15.01 -0.53 2.98
C ALA A 175 14.31 -1.68 2.22
N ASP A 176 14.44 -2.92 2.71
CA ASP A 176 13.73 -4.08 2.14
C ASP A 176 12.20 -3.92 2.25
N GLN A 177 11.71 -3.51 3.43
CA GLN A 177 10.28 -3.32 3.65
C GLN A 177 9.71 -2.18 2.82
N LEU A 178 10.44 -1.07 2.66
CA LEU A 178 10.03 0.02 1.78
C LEU A 178 9.89 -0.46 0.33
N GLN A 179 10.87 -1.22 -0.18
CA GLN A 179 10.81 -1.75 -1.53
C GLN A 179 9.60 -2.67 -1.72
N ARG A 180 9.33 -3.58 -0.77
CA ARG A 180 8.15 -4.45 -0.79
C ARG A 180 6.85 -3.65 -0.75
N SER A 181 6.77 -2.62 0.09
CA SER A 181 5.60 -1.73 0.16
C SER A 181 5.34 -1.04 -1.18
N LEU A 182 6.39 -0.53 -1.84
CA LEU A 182 6.28 0.08 -3.17
C LEU A 182 5.82 -0.94 -4.22
N ASP A 183 6.36 -2.16 -4.18
CA ASP A 183 5.98 -3.25 -5.09
C ASP A 183 4.52 -3.69 -4.86
N ASN A 184 4.10 -3.81 -3.60
CA ASN A 184 2.74 -4.18 -3.23
C ASN A 184 1.73 -3.12 -3.69
N LEU A 185 2.02 -1.85 -3.41
CA LEU A 185 1.18 -0.72 -3.81
C LEU A 185 1.25 -0.42 -5.32
N GLY A 186 2.27 -0.92 -6.02
CA GLY A 186 2.55 -0.57 -7.40
C GLY A 186 2.91 0.91 -7.59
N LEU A 187 3.54 1.54 -6.59
CA LEU A 187 3.88 2.97 -6.60
C LEU A 187 5.39 3.17 -6.76
N GLU A 188 5.78 4.28 -7.38
CA GLU A 188 7.19 4.71 -7.41
C GLU A 188 7.64 5.31 -6.07
N THR A 189 6.72 5.99 -5.36
CA THR A 189 7.01 6.71 -4.12
C THR A 189 5.83 6.68 -3.15
N LEU A 190 6.15 6.62 -1.85
CA LEU A 190 5.23 6.92 -0.75
C LEU A 190 5.31 8.41 -0.39
N ASP A 191 4.21 8.94 0.16
CA ASP A 191 4.15 10.34 0.63
C ASP A 191 4.51 10.46 2.12
N LEU A 192 4.36 9.36 2.88
CA LEU A 192 4.80 9.20 4.26
C LEU A 192 5.16 7.75 4.59
#